data_AF-A0A950CTV2-F1
#
_entry.id   AF-A0A950CTV2-F1
#
_cell.length_a   1.000
_cell.length_b   1.000
_cell.length_c   1.000
_cell.angle_alpha   90.00
_cell.angle_beta   90.00
_cell.angle_gamma   90.00
#
_symmetry.space_group_name_H-M   'P 1'
#
loop_
_entity.id
_entity.type
_entity.pdbx_description
1 polymer ?
#
loop_
_entity_poly.entity_id
_entity_poly.type
_entity_poly.pdbx_seq_one_letter_code
_entity_poly.pdbx_strand_id
1 'polypeptide(L)'
;TIIPRKRTTTFDMRRAIRLMADRGSFFEIGPLWGTDQIVGFLRFNGHPMGVVASDCRHLNGGAMTADGCDKLIRHLDVCNLFHLPILNLIDSPGFAVGLEHEISGTIRKGAQWMIAYAQVSVPIFTVIMRRSFGVAGNNFATPRSGASARVVWPAADVGGIPPEGGIEAAYKRQLAEAADPAALRAEINERIDVLADLLGLSTSSRSRR
;
A
#
# COMPACT_ATOMS: atom_id res chain seq x y z
N THR A 1 9.49 2.67 17.08
CA THR A 1 8.49 2.91 16.01
C THR A 1 8.51 1.74 15.05
N ILE A 2 7.36 1.23 14.60
CA ILE A 2 7.29 0.05 13.69
C ILE A 2 7.76 0.42 12.28
N ILE A 3 7.33 1.58 11.79
CA ILE A 3 7.63 2.06 10.45
C ILE A 3 8.99 2.79 10.48
N PRO A 4 10.00 2.30 9.74
CA PRO A 4 11.31 2.94 9.67
C PRO A 4 11.23 4.25 8.88
N ARG A 5 12.07 5.23 9.24
CA ARG A 5 12.18 6.50 8.49
C ARG A 5 12.76 6.31 7.09
N LYS A 6 13.66 5.33 6.91
CA LYS A 6 14.28 5.05 5.62
C LYS A 6 13.27 4.35 4.70
N ARG A 7 12.96 4.96 3.55
CA ARG A 7 11.96 4.49 2.58
C ARG A 7 12.20 3.05 2.09
N THR A 8 13.47 2.64 1.95
CA THR A 8 13.83 1.31 1.45
C THR A 8 13.84 0.21 2.52
N THR A 9 13.70 0.54 3.81
CA THR A 9 13.72 -0.45 4.88
C THR A 9 12.33 -1.04 5.09
N THR A 10 12.20 -2.36 5.12
CA THR A 10 10.92 -3.05 5.34
C THR A 10 10.54 -3.09 6.83
N PHE A 11 9.28 -3.36 7.14
CA PHE A 11 8.80 -3.53 8.52
C PHE A 11 7.84 -4.71 8.65
N ASP A 12 7.56 -5.10 9.89
CA ASP A 12 6.68 -6.22 10.18
C ASP A 12 5.20 -5.78 10.21
N MET A 13 4.49 -6.02 9.10
CA MET A 13 3.06 -5.69 9.01
C MET A 13 2.23 -6.56 9.97
N ARG A 14 2.59 -7.83 10.19
CA ARG A 14 1.89 -8.70 11.15
C ARG A 14 2.04 -8.20 12.58
N ARG A 15 3.21 -7.66 12.93
CA ARG A 15 3.42 -6.99 14.22
C ARG A 15 2.54 -5.75 14.36
N ALA A 16 2.39 -4.95 13.30
CA ALA A 16 1.48 -3.80 13.31
C ALA A 16 0.03 -4.23 13.55
N ILE A 17 -0.45 -5.26 12.83
CA ILE A 17 -1.79 -5.83 13.02
C ILE A 17 -2.01 -6.26 14.48
N ARG A 18 -1.08 -7.04 15.04
CA ARG A 18 -1.18 -7.52 16.44
C ARG A 18 -1.14 -6.41 17.49
N LEU A 19 -0.53 -5.27 17.19
CA LEU A 19 -0.49 -4.12 18.10
C LEU A 19 -1.76 -3.28 18.08
N MET A 20 -2.52 -3.32 16.98
CA MET A 20 -3.81 -2.62 16.87
C MET A 20 -4.96 -3.48 17.36
N ALA A 21 -4.95 -4.78 17.05
CA ALA A 21 -6.02 -5.71 17.39
C ALA A 21 -6.06 -6.09 18.88
N ASP A 22 -7.20 -6.62 19.31
CA ASP A 22 -7.32 -7.26 20.63
C ASP A 22 -6.26 -8.35 20.80
N ARG A 23 -5.69 -8.46 22.00
CA ARG A 23 -4.59 -9.39 22.29
C ARG A 23 -4.96 -10.83 21.90
N GLY A 24 -4.10 -11.46 21.11
CA GLY A 24 -4.27 -12.86 20.69
C GLY A 24 -5.40 -13.10 19.68
N SER A 25 -6.03 -12.05 19.14
CA SER A 25 -7.17 -12.21 18.23
C SER A 25 -6.80 -12.40 16.75
N PHE A 26 -5.59 -12.00 16.34
CA PHE A 26 -5.18 -12.09 14.94
C PHE A 26 -4.98 -13.54 14.50
N PHE A 27 -5.78 -13.96 13.52
CA PHE A 27 -5.76 -15.26 12.87
C PHE A 27 -5.50 -15.08 11.37
N GLU A 28 -4.27 -15.37 10.94
CA GLU A 28 -3.85 -15.23 9.55
C GLU A 28 -4.35 -16.38 8.68
N ILE A 29 -4.81 -16.05 7.47
CA ILE A 29 -5.30 -17.02 6.49
C ILE A 29 -4.37 -17.07 5.28
N GLY A 30 -4.02 -18.29 4.87
CA GLY A 30 -3.13 -18.55 3.74
C GLY A 30 -1.73 -17.93 3.90
N PRO A 31 -1.01 -18.12 5.02
CA PRO A 31 0.30 -17.50 5.24
C PRO A 31 1.39 -17.95 4.23
N LEU A 32 1.12 -18.99 3.44
CA LEU A 32 2.05 -19.59 2.47
C LEU A 32 1.66 -19.34 1.00
N TRP A 33 0.57 -18.62 0.73
CA TRP A 33 0.10 -18.31 -0.63
C TRP A 33 -0.23 -16.82 -0.76
N GLY A 34 0.03 -16.22 -1.92
CA GLY A 34 -0.16 -14.78 -2.15
C GLY A 34 0.50 -13.95 -1.05
N THR A 35 1.76 -14.26 -0.73
CA THR A 35 2.44 -13.76 0.48
C THR A 35 2.82 -12.27 0.39
N ASP A 36 2.63 -11.63 -0.76
CA ASP A 36 2.63 -10.17 -0.89
C ASP A 36 1.42 -9.51 -0.21
N GLN A 37 0.35 -10.28 0.07
CA GLN A 37 -0.82 -9.82 0.81
C GLN A 37 -1.06 -10.68 2.06
N ILE A 38 -1.34 -10.00 3.17
CA ILE A 38 -1.75 -10.61 4.43
C ILE A 38 -3.26 -10.46 4.52
N VAL A 39 -3.95 -11.57 4.77
CA VAL A 39 -5.38 -11.57 5.05
C VAL A 39 -5.67 -12.40 6.29
N GLY A 40 -6.78 -12.14 6.96
CA GLY A 40 -7.15 -12.90 8.14
C GLY A 40 -8.29 -12.27 8.93
N PHE A 41 -8.52 -12.79 10.12
CA PHE A 41 -9.50 -12.25 11.05
C PHE A 41 -8.82 -11.70 12.29
N LEU A 42 -9.45 -10.73 12.93
CA LEU A 42 -9.04 -10.15 14.19
C LEU A 42 -10.26 -9.63 14.95
N ARG A 43 -10.05 -9.08 16.15
CA ARG A 43 -11.09 -8.38 16.90
C ARG A 43 -10.65 -6.99 17.31
N PHE A 44 -11.62 -6.07 17.40
CA PHE A 44 -11.48 -4.79 18.11
C PHE A 44 -12.61 -4.67 19.12
N ASN A 45 -12.26 -4.52 20.39
CA ASN A 45 -13.23 -4.45 21.49
C ASN A 45 -14.25 -5.61 21.43
N GLY A 46 -13.75 -6.83 21.18
CA GLY A 46 -14.56 -8.04 21.05
C GLY A 46 -15.28 -8.26 19.72
N HIS A 47 -15.35 -7.25 18.84
CA HIS A 47 -16.08 -7.34 17.57
C HIS A 47 -15.20 -7.95 16.47
N PRO A 48 -15.66 -9.00 15.75
CA PRO A 48 -14.89 -9.64 14.69
C PRO A 48 -14.78 -8.77 13.45
N MET A 49 -13.60 -8.77 12.83
CA MET A 49 -13.34 -8.03 11.60
C MET A 49 -12.35 -8.78 10.71
N GLY A 50 -12.48 -8.60 9.40
CA GLY A 50 -11.45 -8.98 8.44
C GLY A 50 -10.27 -8.00 8.46
N VAL A 51 -9.10 -8.48 8.06
CA VAL A 51 -7.94 -7.63 7.80
C VAL A 51 -7.36 -7.95 6.43
N VAL A 52 -7.04 -6.91 5.67
CA VAL A 52 -6.24 -6.99 4.44
C VAL A 52 -5.06 -6.05 4.59
N ALA A 53 -3.86 -6.50 4.21
CA ALA A 53 -2.67 -5.68 4.30
C ALA A 53 -1.62 -6.09 3.27
N SER A 54 -0.87 -5.14 2.73
CA SER A 54 0.30 -5.47 1.88
C SER A 54 1.52 -5.80 2.74
N ASP A 55 2.27 -6.82 2.36
CA ASP A 55 3.49 -7.24 3.07
C ASP A 55 4.75 -6.72 2.37
N CYS A 56 5.33 -5.65 2.93
CA CYS A 56 6.56 -5.09 2.40
C CYS A 56 7.81 -5.96 2.59
N ARG A 57 7.75 -7.04 3.38
CA ARG A 57 8.84 -8.02 3.50
C ARG A 57 8.82 -9.09 2.43
N HIS A 58 7.74 -9.17 1.64
CA HIS A 58 7.71 -10.01 0.45
C HIS A 58 8.81 -9.61 -0.54
N LEU A 59 9.26 -10.53 -1.40
CA LEU A 59 10.34 -10.28 -2.36
C LEU A 59 10.02 -9.09 -3.29
N ASN A 60 8.75 -8.93 -3.68
CA ASN A 60 8.27 -7.83 -4.50
C ASN A 60 8.00 -6.54 -3.69
N GLY A 61 8.45 -6.47 -2.44
CA GLY A 61 8.32 -5.31 -1.58
C GLY A 61 6.87 -4.88 -1.31
N GLY A 62 5.91 -5.81 -1.32
CA GLY A 62 4.48 -5.54 -1.16
C GLY A 62 3.74 -5.14 -2.45
N ALA A 63 4.40 -5.23 -3.61
CA ALA A 63 3.74 -5.07 -4.90
C ALA A 63 2.78 -6.24 -5.15
N MET A 64 1.58 -5.91 -5.64
CA MET A 64 0.48 -6.86 -5.75
C MET A 64 0.71 -7.85 -6.89
N THR A 65 0.71 -9.14 -6.58
CA THR A 65 0.84 -10.22 -7.56
C THR A 65 -0.52 -10.78 -7.97
N ALA A 66 -0.56 -11.63 -9.00
CA ALA A 66 -1.75 -12.38 -9.40
C ALA A 66 -2.33 -13.22 -8.25
N ASP A 67 -1.48 -13.95 -7.51
CA ASP A 67 -1.89 -14.73 -6.34
C ASP A 67 -2.37 -13.85 -5.19
N GLY A 68 -1.69 -12.72 -4.96
CA GLY A 68 -2.12 -11.71 -3.99
C GLY A 68 -3.51 -11.18 -4.29
N CYS A 69 -3.82 -10.92 -5.57
CA CYS A 69 -5.16 -10.51 -6.01
C CYS A 69 -6.22 -11.57 -5.71
N ASP A 70 -5.97 -12.83 -6.09
CA ASP A 70 -6.91 -13.94 -5.86
C ASP A 70 -7.16 -14.15 -4.36
N LYS A 71 -6.12 -14.04 -3.55
CA LYS A 71 -6.20 -14.12 -2.09
C LYS A 71 -7.07 -13.01 -1.50
N LEU A 72 -6.87 -11.77 -1.96
CA LEU A 72 -7.68 -10.64 -1.53
C LEU A 72 -9.14 -10.84 -1.92
N ILE A 73 -9.45 -11.19 -3.19
CA ILE A 73 -10.82 -11.43 -3.66
C ILE A 73 -11.53 -12.42 -2.74
N ARG A 74 -10.92 -13.60 -2.52
CA ARG A 74 -11.52 -14.64 -1.68
C ARG A 74 -11.81 -14.16 -0.26
N HIS A 75 -10.91 -13.36 0.33
CA HIS A 75 -11.11 -12.85 1.68
C HIS A 75 -12.18 -11.75 1.74
N LEU A 76 -12.20 -10.85 0.74
CA LEU A 76 -13.22 -9.82 0.60
C LEU A 76 -14.61 -10.43 0.47
N ASP A 77 -14.76 -11.49 -0.35
CA ASP A 77 -16.03 -12.20 -0.53
C ASP A 77 -16.54 -12.79 0.79
N VAL A 78 -15.65 -13.44 1.56
CA VAL A 78 -16.00 -13.99 2.87
C VAL A 78 -16.42 -12.89 3.84
N CYS A 79 -15.66 -11.80 3.94
CA CYS A 79 -16.01 -10.69 4.82
C CYS A 79 -17.34 -10.05 4.44
N ASN A 80 -17.57 -9.85 3.14
CA ASN A 80 -18.79 -9.25 2.63
C ASN A 80 -20.02 -10.16 2.86
N LEU A 81 -19.87 -11.47 2.61
CA LEU A 81 -20.94 -12.45 2.79
C LEU A 81 -21.38 -12.58 4.25
N PHE A 82 -20.45 -12.52 5.19
CA PHE A 82 -20.72 -12.65 6.63
C PHE A 82 -20.81 -11.31 7.36
N HIS A 83 -20.92 -10.21 6.61
CA HIS A 83 -21.11 -8.86 7.16
C HIS A 83 -20.00 -8.41 8.14
N LEU A 84 -18.76 -8.86 7.91
CA LEU A 84 -17.60 -8.51 8.71
C LEU A 84 -16.97 -7.19 8.22
N PRO A 85 -16.81 -6.16 9.07
CA PRO A 85 -16.04 -4.97 8.72
C PRO A 85 -14.59 -5.34 8.37
N ILE A 86 -13.94 -4.49 7.58
CA ILE A 86 -12.58 -4.75 7.08
C ILE A 86 -11.63 -3.65 7.54
N LEU A 87 -10.53 -4.06 8.17
CA LEU A 87 -9.36 -3.21 8.36
C LEU A 87 -8.42 -3.36 7.15
N ASN A 88 -8.12 -2.28 6.46
CA ASN A 88 -7.24 -2.25 5.30
C ASN A 88 -5.96 -1.47 5.62
N LEU A 89 -4.79 -2.12 5.58
CA LEU A 89 -3.50 -1.53 5.91
C LEU A 89 -2.59 -1.45 4.68
N ILE A 90 -2.22 -0.24 4.30
CA ILE A 90 -1.58 0.01 3.00
C ILE A 90 -0.10 0.33 3.16
N ASP A 91 0.75 -0.49 2.55
CA ASP A 91 2.16 -0.19 2.22
C ASP A 91 2.52 -0.85 0.88
N SER A 92 1.83 -0.42 -0.18
CA SER A 92 1.96 -1.01 -1.52
C SER A 92 2.60 -0.03 -2.51
N PRO A 93 3.66 -0.44 -3.22
CA PRO A 93 4.27 0.35 -4.28
C PRO A 93 3.55 0.24 -5.64
N GLY A 94 2.51 -0.60 -5.78
CA GLY A 94 1.84 -0.83 -7.05
C GLY A 94 1.55 -2.31 -7.32
N PHE A 95 1.28 -2.63 -8.60
CA PHE A 95 1.28 -4.01 -9.09
C PHE A 95 2.71 -4.49 -9.33
N ALA A 96 2.94 -5.78 -9.16
CA ALA A 96 4.22 -6.38 -9.50
C ALA A 96 4.41 -6.38 -11.03
N VAL A 97 5.61 -6.01 -11.49
CA VAL A 97 5.95 -5.88 -12.92
C VAL A 97 7.12 -6.81 -13.24
N GLY A 98 7.06 -7.49 -14.39
CA GLY A 98 8.07 -8.43 -14.84
C GLY A 98 7.45 -9.51 -15.72
N LEU A 99 8.28 -10.22 -16.50
CA LEU A 99 7.80 -11.24 -17.44
C LEU A 99 6.91 -12.30 -16.77
N GLU A 100 7.31 -12.77 -15.59
CA GLU A 100 6.53 -13.72 -14.80
C GLU A 100 5.16 -13.18 -14.36
N HIS A 101 5.07 -11.88 -14.07
CA HIS A 101 3.84 -11.20 -13.66
C HIS A 101 2.90 -10.91 -14.85
N GLU A 102 3.48 -10.69 -16.03
CA GLU A 102 2.73 -10.58 -17.28
C GLU A 102 2.14 -11.94 -17.69
N ILE A 103 2.96 -13.01 -17.67
CA ILE A 103 2.52 -14.38 -18.00
C ILE A 103 1.43 -14.87 -17.05
N SER A 104 1.56 -14.58 -15.75
CA SER A 104 0.53 -14.91 -14.74
C SER A 104 -0.74 -14.05 -14.85
N GLY A 105 -0.73 -13.00 -15.69
CA GLY A 105 -1.88 -12.15 -15.94
C GLY A 105 -2.22 -11.24 -14.77
N THR A 106 -1.21 -10.67 -14.10
CA THR A 106 -1.36 -9.81 -12.92
C THR A 106 -2.32 -8.65 -13.17
N ILE A 107 -2.31 -8.03 -14.35
CA ILE A 107 -3.26 -6.95 -14.68
C ILE A 107 -4.71 -7.43 -14.71
N ARG A 108 -4.98 -8.59 -15.31
CA ARG A 108 -6.32 -9.18 -15.35
C ARG A 108 -6.82 -9.52 -13.95
N LYS A 109 -5.95 -10.14 -13.14
CA LYS A 109 -6.26 -10.48 -11.74
C LYS A 109 -6.45 -9.23 -10.88
N GLY A 110 -5.62 -8.21 -11.08
CA GLY A 110 -5.77 -6.90 -10.46
C GLY A 110 -7.10 -6.24 -10.80
N ALA A 111 -7.56 -6.31 -12.05
CA ALA A 111 -8.87 -5.81 -12.44
C ALA A 111 -10.02 -6.54 -11.75
N GLN A 112 -9.94 -7.87 -11.64
CA GLN A 112 -10.92 -8.68 -10.91
C GLN A 112 -10.96 -8.30 -9.42
N TRP A 113 -9.80 -8.10 -8.80
CA TRP A 113 -9.70 -7.64 -7.42
C TRP A 113 -10.31 -6.25 -7.23
N MET A 114 -10.02 -5.29 -8.12
CA MET A 114 -10.61 -3.95 -8.05
C MET A 114 -12.13 -3.98 -8.16
N ILE A 115 -12.67 -4.85 -9.03
CA ILE A 115 -14.12 -5.06 -9.15
C ILE A 115 -14.68 -5.63 -7.84
N ALA A 116 -14.09 -6.69 -7.30
CA ALA A 116 -14.52 -7.28 -6.04
C ALA A 116 -14.49 -6.26 -4.90
N TYR A 117 -13.38 -5.52 -4.74
CA TYR A 117 -13.23 -4.49 -3.73
C TYR A 117 -14.25 -3.34 -3.86
N ALA A 118 -14.62 -2.99 -5.10
CA ALA A 118 -15.66 -1.99 -5.37
C ALA A 118 -17.09 -2.48 -5.07
N GLN A 119 -17.33 -3.80 -5.06
CA GLN A 119 -18.63 -4.42 -4.79
C GLN A 119 -18.87 -4.70 -3.30
N VAL A 120 -17.82 -4.64 -2.48
CA VAL A 120 -17.91 -4.83 -1.03
C VAL A 120 -18.74 -3.71 -0.40
N SER A 121 -19.78 -4.08 0.35
CA SER A 121 -20.71 -3.16 1.00
C SER A 121 -20.50 -3.03 2.52
N VAL A 122 -19.77 -3.96 3.13
CA VAL A 122 -19.40 -3.89 4.56
C VAL A 122 -18.48 -2.70 4.85
N PRO A 123 -18.43 -2.19 6.09
CA PRO A 123 -17.57 -1.05 6.42
C PRO A 123 -16.08 -1.33 6.16
N ILE A 124 -15.36 -0.38 5.58
CA ILE A 124 -13.91 -0.48 5.34
C ILE A 124 -13.17 0.67 6.03
N PHE A 125 -12.29 0.30 6.95
CA PHE A 125 -11.41 1.22 7.67
C PHE A 125 -10.00 1.13 7.10
N THR A 126 -9.56 2.19 6.43
CA THR A 126 -8.27 2.21 5.74
C THR A 126 -7.22 3.01 6.51
N VAL A 127 -6.05 2.42 6.70
CA VAL A 127 -4.86 3.10 7.24
C VAL A 127 -3.75 3.06 6.20
N ILE A 128 -3.40 4.23 5.65
CA ILE A 128 -2.22 4.37 4.80
C ILE A 128 -1.00 4.45 5.70
N MET A 129 -0.23 3.36 5.77
CA MET A 129 0.90 3.27 6.71
C MET A 129 2.15 3.92 6.16
N ARG A 130 2.47 3.65 4.89
CA ARG A 130 3.65 4.19 4.22
C ARG A 130 3.39 4.37 2.72
N ARG A 131 3.70 3.41 1.86
CA ARG A 131 3.60 3.58 0.40
C ARG A 131 2.17 3.39 -0.08
N SER A 132 1.68 4.31 -0.90
CA SER A 132 0.47 4.11 -1.69
C SER A 132 0.69 4.72 -3.07
N PHE A 133 1.12 3.89 -4.01
CA PHE A 133 1.45 4.32 -5.37
C PHE A 133 0.64 3.61 -6.44
N GLY A 134 0.43 4.35 -7.54
CA GLY A 134 -0.19 3.83 -8.75
C GLY A 134 -1.62 3.35 -8.54
N VAL A 135 -2.10 2.56 -9.51
CA VAL A 135 -3.48 2.07 -9.55
C VAL A 135 -3.80 1.20 -8.34
N ALA A 136 -2.90 0.30 -7.94
CA ALA A 136 -3.09 -0.58 -6.79
C ALA A 136 -3.19 0.21 -5.48
N GLY A 137 -2.22 1.09 -5.20
CA GLY A 137 -2.20 1.91 -3.99
C GLY A 137 -3.43 2.81 -3.89
N ASN A 138 -3.80 3.47 -4.99
CA ASN A 138 -5.00 4.32 -5.04
C ASN A 138 -6.28 3.51 -4.80
N ASN A 139 -6.44 2.34 -5.43
CA ASN A 139 -7.64 1.52 -5.24
C ASN A 139 -7.80 1.07 -3.79
N PHE A 140 -6.74 0.59 -3.14
CA PHE A 140 -6.78 0.29 -1.71
C PHE A 140 -7.20 1.52 -0.90
N ALA A 141 -6.64 2.70 -1.22
CA ALA A 141 -6.89 3.93 -0.48
C ALA A 141 -8.33 4.42 -0.64
N THR A 142 -9.01 4.14 -1.76
CA THR A 142 -10.35 4.65 -2.08
C THR A 142 -11.41 3.55 -2.09
N PRO A 143 -11.80 2.97 -0.93
CA PRO A 143 -12.91 2.03 -0.88
C PRO A 143 -14.20 2.68 -1.37
N ARG A 144 -15.03 1.92 -2.08
CA ARG A 144 -16.37 2.37 -2.54
C ARG A 144 -17.51 1.96 -1.61
N SER A 145 -17.20 1.27 -0.52
CA SER A 145 -18.18 0.96 0.52
C SER A 145 -18.81 2.22 1.08
N GLY A 146 -20.13 2.18 1.30
CA GLY A 146 -20.91 3.31 1.81
C GLY A 146 -20.49 3.77 3.21
N ALA A 147 -19.92 2.86 4.02
CA ALA A 147 -19.33 3.18 5.31
C ALA A 147 -17.81 3.02 5.23
N SER A 148 -17.07 4.11 5.05
CA SER A 148 -15.61 4.06 5.05
C SER A 148 -14.97 5.21 5.80
N ALA A 149 -13.83 4.93 6.41
CA ALA A 149 -12.97 5.94 7.03
C ALA A 149 -11.53 5.70 6.59
N ARG A 150 -10.77 6.79 6.43
CA ARG A 150 -9.38 6.75 5.99
C ARG A 150 -8.51 7.58 6.91
N VAL A 151 -7.44 6.98 7.38
CA VAL A 151 -6.39 7.66 8.16
C VAL A 151 -5.07 7.51 7.42
N VAL A 152 -4.29 8.58 7.41
CA VAL A 152 -2.96 8.60 6.81
C VAL A 152 -1.96 8.69 7.94
N TRP A 153 -1.05 7.72 8.02
CA TRP A 153 0.03 7.78 8.99
C TRP A 153 1.02 8.86 8.58
N PRO A 154 1.68 9.57 9.51
CA PRO A 154 2.62 10.62 9.14
C PRO A 154 3.67 10.15 8.13
N ALA A 155 4.19 8.92 8.30
CA ALA A 155 5.17 8.28 7.42
C ALA A 155 4.67 7.90 6.02
N ALA A 156 3.43 8.23 5.68
CA ALA A 156 2.88 7.95 4.36
C ALA A 156 3.61 8.71 3.26
N ASP A 157 3.79 8.02 2.15
CA ASP A 157 4.37 8.53 0.91
C ASP A 157 3.45 8.05 -0.21
N VAL A 158 2.70 8.99 -0.78
CA VAL A 158 1.55 8.72 -1.63
C VAL A 158 1.66 9.49 -2.94
N GLY A 159 1.24 8.88 -4.04
CA GLY A 159 1.28 9.55 -5.33
C GLY A 159 0.91 8.65 -6.50
N GLY A 160 0.84 9.24 -7.69
CA GLY A 160 0.57 8.49 -8.91
C GLY A 160 1.71 7.54 -9.29
N ILE A 161 2.94 8.02 -9.23
CA ILE A 161 4.16 7.28 -9.60
C ILE A 161 5.22 7.57 -8.53
N PRO A 162 6.03 6.58 -8.12
CA PRO A 162 7.19 6.83 -7.25
C PRO A 162 8.10 7.91 -7.85
N PRO A 163 8.63 8.85 -7.04
CA PRO A 163 9.43 9.97 -7.52
C PRO A 163 10.59 9.55 -8.43
N GLU A 164 11.25 8.42 -8.11
CA GLU A 164 12.39 7.91 -8.85
C GLU A 164 12.03 7.58 -10.31
N GLY A 165 10.84 7.00 -10.54
CA GLY A 165 10.35 6.71 -11.89
C GLY A 165 9.76 7.94 -12.58
N GLY A 166 9.10 8.81 -11.80
CA GLY A 166 8.47 10.02 -12.32
C GLY A 166 9.48 11.04 -12.86
N ILE A 167 10.60 11.22 -12.16
CA ILE A 167 11.67 12.14 -12.58
C ILE A 167 12.30 11.67 -13.89
N GLU A 168 12.64 10.38 -14.00
CA GLU A 168 13.22 9.83 -15.22
C GLU A 168 12.30 9.97 -16.43
N ALA A 169 10.99 9.82 -16.25
CA ALA A 169 10.03 9.97 -17.33
C ALA A 169 9.81 11.45 -17.71
N ALA A 170 9.57 12.33 -16.73
CA ALA A 170 9.19 13.71 -16.98
C ALA A 170 10.37 14.60 -17.37
N TYR A 171 11.56 14.33 -16.82
CA TYR A 171 12.76 15.15 -17.02
C TYR A 171 13.79 14.48 -17.92
N LYS A 172 13.43 13.36 -18.60
CA LYS A 172 14.34 12.58 -19.45
C LYS A 172 15.22 13.44 -20.36
N ARG A 173 14.58 14.35 -21.10
CA ARG A 173 15.25 15.23 -22.06
C ARG A 173 16.18 16.22 -21.34
N GLN A 174 15.69 16.84 -20.27
CA GLN A 174 16.45 17.84 -19.50
C GLN A 174 17.67 17.21 -18.82
N LEU A 175 17.53 16.00 -18.29
CA LEU A 175 18.64 15.22 -17.72
C LEU A 175 19.66 14.79 -18.78
N ALA A 176 19.22 14.46 -19.99
CA ALA A 176 20.12 14.09 -21.09
C ALA A 176 20.90 15.29 -21.66
N GLU A 177 20.29 16.48 -21.66
CA GLU A 177 20.88 17.73 -22.17
C GLU A 177 21.67 18.50 -21.09
N ALA A 178 21.60 18.09 -19.81
CA ALA A 178 22.27 18.76 -18.70
C ALA A 178 23.79 18.53 -18.71
N ALA A 179 24.55 19.60 -18.42
CA ALA A 179 25.99 19.52 -18.22
C ALA A 179 26.37 18.66 -17.01
N ASP A 180 25.54 18.68 -15.96
CA ASP A 180 25.62 17.79 -14.81
C ASP A 180 24.23 17.18 -14.48
N PRO A 181 23.93 16.00 -15.06
CA PRO A 181 22.66 15.32 -14.82
C PRO A 181 22.44 14.92 -13.35
N ALA A 182 23.52 14.68 -12.59
CA ALA A 182 23.41 14.26 -11.19
C ALA A 182 23.01 15.45 -10.30
N ALA A 183 23.61 16.62 -10.52
CA ALA A 183 23.22 17.85 -9.83
C ALA A 183 21.77 18.25 -10.13
N LEU A 184 21.36 18.23 -11.40
CA LEU A 184 19.98 18.53 -11.80
C LEU A 184 18.99 17.54 -11.16
N ARG A 185 19.33 16.24 -11.12
CA ARG A 185 18.49 15.23 -10.46
C ARG A 185 18.36 15.51 -8.95
N ALA A 186 19.43 15.90 -8.27
CA ALA A 186 19.38 16.24 -6.84
C ALA A 186 18.48 17.46 -6.57
N GLU A 187 18.59 18.50 -7.40
CA GLU A 187 17.74 19.70 -7.31
C GLU A 187 16.26 19.38 -7.49
N ILE A 188 15.92 18.57 -8.51
CA ILE A 188 14.53 18.15 -8.78
C ILE A 188 13.97 17.36 -7.59
N ASN A 189 14.76 16.46 -7.00
CA ASN A 189 14.34 15.70 -5.81
C ASN A 189 14.06 16.64 -4.63
N GLU A 190 14.95 17.60 -4.34
CA GLU A 190 14.73 18.55 -3.24
C GLU A 190 13.45 19.37 -3.47
N ARG A 191 13.18 19.79 -4.70
CA ARG A 191 11.96 20.53 -5.03
C ARG A 191 10.69 19.70 -4.80
N ILE A 192 10.71 18.41 -5.13
CA ILE A 192 9.59 17.49 -4.89
C ILE A 192 9.38 17.28 -3.39
N ASP A 193 10.46 17.09 -2.63
CA ASP A 193 10.40 16.91 -1.17
C ASP A 193 9.81 18.15 -0.47
N VAL A 194 10.21 19.36 -0.88
CA VAL A 194 9.66 20.61 -0.33
C VAL A 194 8.16 20.75 -0.61
N LEU A 195 7.69 20.37 -1.81
CA LEU A 195 6.26 20.40 -2.15
C LEU A 195 5.47 19.37 -1.32
N ALA A 196 6.03 18.19 -1.08
CA ALA A 196 5.44 17.19 -0.20
C ALA A 196 5.36 17.69 1.26
N ASP A 197 6.39 18.40 1.74
CA ASP A 197 6.41 19.02 3.08
C ASP A 197 5.30 20.08 3.22
N LEU A 198 5.12 20.95 2.22
CA LEU A 198 4.10 22.01 2.24
C LEU A 198 2.66 21.48 2.28
N LEU A 199 2.41 20.30 1.69
CA LEU A 199 1.11 19.64 1.70
C LEU A 199 0.88 18.79 2.96
N GLY A 200 1.84 18.75 3.89
CA GLY A 200 1.79 17.90 5.09
C GLY A 200 1.91 16.40 4.77
N LEU A 201 2.46 16.06 3.60
CA LEU A 201 2.60 14.71 3.08
C LEU A 201 4.00 14.12 3.28
N SER A 202 4.95 14.89 3.81
CA SER A 202 6.32 14.43 4.05
C SER A 202 6.68 14.33 5.53
N THR A 203 7.53 13.35 5.85
CA THR A 203 8.14 13.13 7.18
C THR A 203 9.58 13.60 7.26
N SER A 204 10.05 14.38 6.29
CA SER A 204 11.29 15.12 6.39
C SER A 204 11.13 16.17 7.49
N SER A 205 11.42 15.76 8.73
CA SER A 205 11.63 16.69 9.83
C SER A 205 12.93 17.44 9.54
N ARG A 206 12.89 18.49 8.72
CA ARG A 206 13.81 19.62 8.93
C ARG A 206 13.50 20.12 10.33
N SER A 207 14.39 19.77 11.27
CA SER A 207 14.45 20.32 12.61
C SER A 207 14.28 21.83 12.48
N ARG A 208 13.11 22.35 12.81
CA ARG A 208 12.94 23.77 13.10
C ARG A 208 13.77 24.03 14.36
N ARG A 209 14.99 24.54 14.15
CA ARG A 209 15.61 25.43 15.14
C ARG A 209 14.98 26.80 14.99
#